data_AF-A0A4Y2JI80-F1
#
_entry.id   AF-A0A4Y2JI80-F1
#
_cell.length_a   1.000
_cell.length_b   1.000
_cell.length_c   1.000
_cell.angle_alpha   90.00
_cell.angle_beta   90.00
_cell.angle_gamma   90.00
#
_symmetry.space_group_name_H-M   'P 1'
#
loop_
_entity.id
_entity.type
_entity.pdbx_description
1 polymer ?
#
loop_
_entity_poly.entity_id
_entity_poly.type
_entity_poly.pdbx_seq_one_letter_code
_entity_poly.pdbx_strand_id
1 'polypeptide(L)'
;MAFRLHYTPENEFTIATITGFPESVEEAADLINEIILNRHTCITKEIFLNETITDSVWKNISSIRQICDLSRAKIIFDFNPSKGKDSQVKIVIKGKKEEVDAAVELVDELVAQVEVNTTSKQTHVAGRALPENLPLHTH
;
A
#
# COMPACT_ATOMS: atom_id res chain seq x y z
N MET A 1 -35.00 23.41 8.93
CA MET A 1 -34.30 22.37 8.15
C MET A 1 -33.58 21.45 9.12
N ALA A 2 -33.75 20.14 8.98
CA ALA A 2 -33.09 19.13 9.78
C ALA A 2 -32.36 18.16 8.85
N PHE A 3 -31.13 17.80 9.21
CA PHE A 3 -30.29 16.87 8.46
C PHE A 3 -29.92 15.71 9.37
N ARG A 4 -30.17 14.47 8.91
CA ARG A 4 -29.86 13.26 9.67
C ARG A 4 -29.15 12.25 8.79
N LEU A 5 -27.96 11.82 9.24
CA LEU A 5 -27.20 10.74 8.63
C LEU A 5 -27.45 9.44 9.38
N HIS A 6 -27.79 8.40 8.63
CA HIS A 6 -27.89 7.04 9.14
C HIS A 6 -26.76 6.21 8.52
N TYR A 7 -25.71 5.97 9.33
CA TYR A 7 -24.62 5.07 8.98
C TYR A 7 -24.90 3.68 9.56
N THR A 8 -25.00 2.69 8.70
CA THR A 8 -25.11 1.27 9.06
C THR A 8 -23.88 0.55 8.53
N PRO A 9 -23.00 0.01 9.39
CA PRO A 9 -21.73 -0.59 8.97
C PRO A 9 -21.87 -1.85 8.11
N GLU A 10 -23.09 -2.43 8.07
CA GLU A 10 -23.40 -3.61 7.24
C GLU A 10 -23.77 -3.24 5.79
N ASN A 11 -24.01 -1.96 5.49
CA ASN A 11 -24.35 -1.50 4.15
C ASN A 11 -23.18 -0.75 3.52
N GLU A 12 -22.96 -0.97 2.22
CA GLU A 12 -21.96 -0.25 1.42
C GLU A 12 -22.32 1.24 1.21
N PHE A 13 -23.52 1.67 1.61
CA PHE A 13 -24.05 3.02 1.40
C PHE A 13 -24.54 3.66 2.71
N THR A 14 -24.33 4.98 2.83
CA THR A 14 -24.87 5.81 3.93
C THR A 14 -26.13 6.52 3.46
N ILE A 15 -27.22 6.43 4.23
CA ILE A 15 -28.50 7.09 3.90
C ILE A 15 -28.54 8.46 4.59
N ALA A 16 -28.73 9.51 3.79
CA ALA A 16 -28.93 10.88 4.27
C ALA A 16 -30.40 11.27 4.12
N THR A 17 -31.04 11.66 5.23
CA THR A 17 -32.42 12.16 5.24
C THR A 17 -32.40 13.66 5.47
N ILE A 18 -32.96 14.40 4.52
CA ILE A 18 -33.10 15.87 4.56
C ILE A 18 -34.58 16.18 4.76
N THR A 19 -34.90 17.05 5.72
CA THR A 19 -36.29 17.43 5.99
C THR A 19 -36.41 18.94 6.15
N GLY A 20 -37.31 19.57 5.42
CA GLY A 20 -37.46 21.02 5.39
C GLY A 20 -38.51 21.47 4.38
N PHE A 21 -38.52 22.77 4.09
CA PHE A 21 -39.30 23.33 3.00
C PHE A 21 -38.77 22.81 1.66
N PRO A 22 -39.63 22.66 0.63
CA PRO A 22 -39.23 22.09 -0.66
C PRO A 22 -37.99 22.75 -1.26
N GLU A 23 -37.96 24.09 -1.29
CA GLU A 23 -36.83 24.88 -1.82
C GLU A 23 -35.52 24.59 -1.06
N SER A 24 -35.57 24.50 0.27
CA SER A 24 -34.39 24.19 1.10
C SER A 24 -33.93 22.73 0.97
N VAL A 25 -34.84 21.81 0.65
CA VAL A 25 -34.51 20.40 0.44
C VAL A 25 -33.81 20.23 -0.91
N GLU A 26 -34.30 20.91 -1.94
CA GLU A 26 -33.71 20.92 -3.28
C GLU A 26 -32.30 21.52 -3.24
N GLU A 27 -32.13 22.70 -2.63
CA GLU A 27 -30.82 23.34 -2.47
C GLU A 27 -29.84 22.46 -1.68
N ALA A 28 -30.30 21.80 -0.62
CA ALA A 28 -29.46 20.90 0.15
C ALA A 28 -29.07 19.63 -0.63
N ALA A 29 -29.97 19.10 -1.46
CA ALA A 29 -29.68 17.95 -2.31
C ALA A 29 -28.64 18.32 -3.38
N ASP A 30 -28.76 19.49 -4.00
CA ASP A 30 -27.82 19.98 -4.99
C ASP A 30 -26.42 20.19 -4.40
N LEU A 31 -26.33 20.83 -3.22
CA LEU A 31 -25.06 21.00 -2.51
C LEU A 31 -24.41 19.66 -2.15
N ILE A 32 -25.20 18.67 -1.71
CA ILE A 32 -24.69 17.33 -1.40
C ILE A 32 -24.20 16.64 -2.68
N ASN A 33 -24.95 16.74 -3.77
CA ASN A 33 -24.53 16.20 -5.06
C ASN A 33 -23.25 16.88 -5.55
N GLU A 34 -23.14 18.19 -5.42
CA GLU A 34 -21.94 18.93 -5.79
C GLU A 34 -20.75 18.52 -4.93
N ILE A 35 -20.94 18.33 -3.63
CA ILE A 35 -19.91 17.78 -2.74
C ILE A 35 -19.52 16.37 -3.17
N ILE A 36 -20.46 15.49 -3.52
CA ILE A 36 -20.17 14.12 -3.97
C ILE A 36 -19.42 14.13 -5.29
N LEU A 37 -19.83 14.97 -6.25
CA LEU A 37 -19.22 15.12 -7.57
C LEU A 37 -17.82 15.74 -7.47
N ASN A 38 -17.64 16.76 -6.63
CA ASN A 38 -16.37 17.44 -6.42
C ASN A 38 -15.45 16.71 -5.43
N ARG A 39 -15.97 15.72 -4.68
CA ARG A 39 -15.13 14.82 -3.90
C ARG A 39 -14.37 13.98 -4.91
N HIS A 40 -13.16 14.43 -5.22
CA HIS A 40 -12.14 13.63 -5.89
C HIS A 40 -12.27 12.21 -5.35
N THR A 41 -12.58 11.26 -6.23
CA THR A 41 -12.84 9.88 -5.87
C THR A 41 -11.55 9.31 -5.27
N CYS A 42 -11.41 9.53 -3.96
CA CYS A 42 -10.30 9.04 -3.17
C CYS A 42 -10.51 7.54 -3.03
N ILE A 43 -9.92 6.80 -3.96
CA ILE A 43 -9.91 5.35 -3.94
C ILE A 43 -8.91 4.93 -2.87
N THR A 44 -9.29 3.92 -2.10
CA THR A 44 -8.40 3.26 -1.16
C THR A 44 -8.10 1.88 -1.70
N LYS A 45 -6.83 1.54 -1.84
CA LYS A 45 -6.37 0.22 -2.26
C LYS A 45 -5.45 -0.36 -1.20
N GLU A 46 -5.61 -1.65 -0.93
CA GLU A 46 -4.89 -2.36 0.11
C GLU A 46 -4.00 -3.42 -0.53
N ILE A 47 -2.72 -3.43 -0.16
CA ILE A 47 -1.72 -4.41 -0.62
C ILE A 47 -1.14 -5.09 0.63
N PHE A 48 -0.94 -6.40 0.57
CA PHE A 48 -0.36 -7.18 1.67
C PHE A 48 1.04 -7.65 1.28
N LEU A 49 2.05 -7.24 2.03
CA LEU A 49 3.44 -7.66 1.84
C LEU A 49 3.89 -8.64 2.92
N ASN A 50 4.83 -9.52 2.58
CA ASN A 50 5.44 -10.45 3.53
C ASN A 50 6.51 -9.76 4.41
N GLU A 51 6.66 -10.22 5.65
CA GLU A 51 7.52 -9.64 6.69
C GLU A 51 8.99 -9.48 6.21
N THR A 52 9.50 -10.49 5.49
CA THR A 52 10.87 -10.51 4.95
C THR A 52 11.16 -9.38 3.96
N ILE A 53 10.15 -8.99 3.19
CA ILE A 53 10.26 -7.93 2.17
C ILE A 53 10.10 -6.57 2.84
N THR A 54 9.24 -6.47 3.87
CA THR A 54 8.99 -5.20 4.55
C THR A 54 10.19 -4.59 5.24
N ASP A 55 11.06 -5.39 5.87
CA ASP A 55 12.31 -4.86 6.46
C ASP A 55 13.24 -4.24 5.42
N SER A 56 13.27 -4.83 4.22
CA SER A 56 14.10 -4.36 3.11
C SER A 56 13.48 -3.14 2.43
N VAL A 57 12.15 -3.07 2.34
CA VAL A 57 11.40 -1.91 1.84
C VAL A 57 11.54 -0.72 2.80
N TRP A 58 11.50 -0.95 4.12
CA TRP A 58 11.67 0.09 5.14
C TRP A 58 13.07 0.71 5.15
N LYS A 59 14.10 -0.11 4.94
CA LYS A 59 15.48 0.37 4.75
C LYS A 59 15.62 1.28 3.53
N ASN A 60 14.70 1.17 2.57
CA ASN A 60 14.57 2.03 1.40
C ASN A 60 13.45 3.08 1.58
N ILE A 61 13.36 3.69 2.76
CA ILE A 61 12.39 4.75 3.07
C ILE A 61 12.45 5.94 2.10
N SER A 62 13.64 6.23 1.57
CA SER A 62 13.87 7.22 0.52
C SER A 62 13.03 6.91 -0.72
N SER A 63 12.98 5.65 -1.11
CA SER A 63 12.21 5.17 -2.26
C SER A 63 10.71 5.28 -1.99
N ILE A 64 10.24 4.93 -0.79
CA ILE A 64 8.81 5.10 -0.43
C ILE A 64 8.42 6.58 -0.50
N ARG A 65 9.26 7.47 0.00
CA ARG A 65 9.00 8.92 -0.06
C ARG A 65 8.97 9.42 -1.50
N GLN A 66 9.90 8.96 -2.35
CA GLN A 66 9.88 9.25 -3.78
C GLN A 66 8.61 8.73 -4.45
N ILE A 67 8.14 7.53 -4.10
CA ILE A 67 6.90 6.98 -4.64
C ILE A 67 5.70 7.84 -4.24
N CYS A 68 5.61 8.30 -2.99
CA CYS A 68 4.59 9.26 -2.55
C CYS A 68 4.67 10.58 -3.34
N ASP A 69 5.87 11.12 -3.55
CA ASP A 69 6.06 12.38 -4.26
C ASP A 69 5.72 12.25 -5.77
N LEU A 70 6.06 11.13 -6.40
CA LEU A 70 5.80 10.86 -7.81
C LEU A 70 4.33 10.54 -8.08
N SER A 71 3.73 9.68 -7.25
CA SER A 71 2.34 9.26 -7.41
C SER A 71 1.33 10.30 -6.90
N ARG A 72 1.77 11.21 -6.03
CA ARG A 72 0.90 12.12 -5.24
C ARG A 72 -0.14 11.39 -4.38
N ALA A 73 -0.04 10.06 -4.27
CA ALA A 73 -0.91 9.25 -3.44
C ALA A 73 -0.38 9.21 -2.00
N LYS A 74 -1.30 9.09 -1.05
CA LYS A 74 -0.97 8.88 0.36
C LYS A 74 -0.83 7.40 0.63
N ILE A 75 0.38 6.97 1.00
CA ILE A 75 0.69 5.58 1.35
C ILE A 75 0.79 5.47 2.88
N ILE A 76 0.08 4.51 3.46
CA ILE A 76 0.05 4.25 4.91
C ILE A 76 0.45 2.79 5.12
N PHE A 77 1.45 2.55 5.97
CA PHE A 77 1.86 1.20 6.35
C PHE A 77 1.25 0.87 7.71
N ASP A 78 0.39 -0.15 7.74
CA ASP A 78 -0.20 -0.70 8.94
C ASP A 78 0.61 -1.94 9.36
N PHE A 79 1.54 -1.71 10.29
CA PHE A 79 2.36 -2.76 10.88
C PHE A 79 1.68 -3.26 12.16
N ASN A 80 1.30 -4.53 12.17
CA ASN A 80 0.79 -5.16 13.37
C ASN A 80 1.89 -6.05 13.99
N PRO A 81 2.67 -5.53 14.97
CA PRO A 81 3.74 -6.31 15.62
C PRO A 81 3.21 -7.49 16.45
N SER A 82 1.89 -7.58 16.68
CA SER A 82 1.30 -8.57 17.58
C SER A 82 0.94 -9.90 16.91
N LYS A 83 1.05 -10.02 15.59
CA LYS A 83 0.89 -11.31 14.88
C LYS A 83 2.28 -11.88 14.62
N GLY A 84 2.75 -12.79 15.47
CA GLY A 84 4.12 -13.31 15.35
C GLY A 84 4.44 -13.97 14.01
N LYS A 85 5.72 -13.93 13.60
CA LYS A 85 6.48 -14.65 12.53
C LYS A 85 5.89 -14.87 11.12
N ASP A 86 4.60 -14.66 10.91
CA ASP A 86 3.88 -14.68 9.64
C ASP A 86 3.09 -13.36 9.49
N SER A 87 3.65 -12.24 9.95
CA SER A 87 2.95 -10.96 9.96
C SER A 87 3.00 -10.32 8.58
N GLN A 88 1.92 -10.49 7.81
CA GLN A 88 1.72 -9.70 6.61
C GLN A 88 1.55 -8.22 6.98
N VAL A 89 2.32 -7.34 6.35
CA VAL A 89 2.19 -5.90 6.52
C VAL A 89 1.19 -5.38 5.50
N LYS A 90 0.20 -4.63 6.00
CA LYS A 90 -0.85 -4.06 5.17
C LYS A 90 -0.44 -2.65 4.74
N ILE A 91 -0.37 -2.42 3.44
CA ILE A 91 -0.15 -1.11 2.85
C ILE A 91 -1.48 -0.58 2.35
N VAL A 92 -1.85 0.61 2.79
CA VAL A 92 -3.08 1.30 2.40
C VAL A 92 -2.70 2.53 1.59
N ILE A 93 -3.05 2.51 0.30
CA ILE A 93 -2.82 3.61 -0.65
C ILE A 93 -4.13 4.37 -0.84
N LYS A 94 -4.11 5.69 -0.66
CA LYS A 94 -5.27 6.58 -0.77
C LYS A 94 -4.97 7.73 -1.71
N GLY A 95 -5.82 7.97 -2.69
CA GLY A 95 -5.66 9.07 -3.64
C GLY A 95 -6.68 8.98 -4.77
N LYS A 96 -6.56 9.83 -5.78
CA LYS A 96 -7.34 9.69 -7.01
C LYS A 96 -7.02 8.37 -7.70
N LYS A 97 -7.92 7.88 -8.55
CA LYS A 97 -7.72 6.63 -9.30
C LYS A 97 -6.34 6.54 -9.97
N GLU A 98 -5.99 7.56 -10.74
CA GLU A 98 -4.71 7.62 -11.47
C GLU A 98 -3.50 7.66 -10.53
N GLU A 99 -3.62 8.35 -9.39
CA GLU A 99 -2.57 8.45 -8.37
C GLU A 99 -2.38 7.11 -7.65
N VAL A 100 -3.48 6.42 -7.34
CA VAL A 100 -3.47 5.09 -6.71
C VAL A 100 -2.90 4.05 -7.66
N ASP A 101 -3.32 4.05 -8.93
CA ASP A 101 -2.83 3.10 -9.93
C ASP A 101 -1.32 3.29 -10.16
N ALA A 102 -0.84 4.53 -10.30
CA ALA A 102 0.59 4.83 -10.39
C ALA A 102 1.37 4.43 -9.13
N ALA A 103 0.81 4.66 -7.93
CA ALA A 103 1.44 4.24 -6.68
C ALA A 103 1.54 2.72 -6.56
N VAL A 104 0.54 1.97 -7.02
CA VAL A 104 0.54 0.50 -7.01
C VAL A 104 1.66 -0.03 -7.89
N GLU A 105 1.77 0.46 -9.14
CA GLU A 105 2.82 0.03 -10.07
C GLU A 105 4.23 0.27 -9.50
N LEU A 106 4.46 1.44 -8.91
CA LEU A 106 5.74 1.77 -8.30
C LEU A 106 6.06 0.93 -7.06
N VAL A 107 5.04 0.60 -6.25
CA VAL A 107 5.22 -0.28 -5.09
C VAL A 107 5.53 -1.71 -5.55
N ASP A 108 4.84 -2.22 -6.56
CA ASP A 108 5.09 -3.55 -7.12
C ASP A 108 6.50 -3.64 -7.72
N GLU A 109 6.96 -2.60 -8.41
CA GLU A 109 8.33 -2.55 -8.94
C GLU A 109 9.37 -2.56 -7.81
N LEU A 110 9.15 -1.78 -6.75
CA LEU A 110 10.03 -1.77 -5.57
C LEU A 110 10.09 -3.16 -4.91
N VAL A 111 8.94 -3.82 -4.76
CA VAL A 111 8.85 -5.17 -4.19
C VAL A 111 9.61 -6.17 -5.05
N ALA A 112 9.42 -6.15 -6.37
CA ALA A 112 10.15 -7.03 -7.29
C ALA A 112 11.67 -6.81 -7.24
N GLN A 113 12.14 -5.56 -7.18
CA GLN A 113 13.56 -5.24 -7.03
C GLN A 113 14.13 -5.77 -5.70
N VAL A 114 13.36 -5.67 -4.62
CA VAL A 114 13.75 -6.21 -3.31
C VAL A 114 13.83 -7.74 -3.36
N GLU A 115 12.84 -8.43 -3.93
CA GLU A 115 12.81 -9.89 -4.05
C GLU A 115 14.02 -10.44 -4.82
N VAL A 116 14.35 -9.85 -5.97
CA VAL A 116 15.54 -10.19 -6.77
C VAL A 116 16.83 -10.00 -5.96
N ASN A 117 16.92 -8.90 -5.19
CA ASN A 117 18.09 -8.62 -4.35
C ASN A 117 18.22 -9.58 -3.16
N THR A 118 17.12 -10.04 -2.56
CA THR A 118 17.14 -11.09 -1.52
C THR A 118 17.58 -12.43 -2.09
N THR A 119 17.14 -12.80 -3.29
CA THR A 119 17.52 -14.05 -3.96
C THR A 119 18.99 -14.04 -4.38
N SER A 120 19.49 -12.91 -4.88
CA SER A 120 20.88 -12.74 -5.33
C SER A 120 21.91 -12.80 -4.19
N LYS A 121 21.49 -12.59 -2.93
CA LYS A 121 22.38 -12.75 -1.76
C LYS A 121 22.58 -14.19 -1.34
N GLN A 122 21.82 -15.16 -1.87
CA GLN A 122 22.01 -16.58 -1.58
C GLN A 122 23.00 -17.29 -2.53
N THR A 123 23.44 -16.66 -3.61
CA THR A 123 24.35 -17.27 -4.61
C THR A 123 25.85 -17.02 -4.39
N HIS A 124 26.25 -16.39 -3.28
CA HIS A 124 27.64 -16.41 -2.82
C HIS A 124 27.91 -17.50 -1.77
N VAL A 125 27.60 -18.74 -2.10
CA VAL A 125 28.31 -19.90 -1.55
C VAL A 125 28.86 -20.71 -2.73
N ALA A 126 29.77 -20.08 -3.48
CA ALA A 126 30.66 -20.83 -4.36
C ALA A 126 31.56 -21.68 -3.48
N GLY A 127 31.33 -22.99 -3.50
CA GLY A 127 32.14 -23.97 -2.79
C GLY A 127 33.62 -23.73 -3.05
N ARG A 128 34.40 -23.68 -1.97
CA ARG A 128 35.83 -24.00 -2.02
C ARG A 128 35.94 -25.46 -2.45
N ALA A 129 36.02 -25.71 -3.75
CA ALA A 129 36.66 -26.92 -4.24
C ALA A 129 38.13 -26.84 -3.79
N LEU A 130 38.53 -27.73 -2.87
CA LEU A 130 39.92 -28.03 -2.63
C LEU A 130 40.51 -28.56 -3.95
N PRO A 131 41.63 -28.02 -4.46
CA PRO A 131 42.33 -28.69 -5.53
C PRO A 131 42.90 -30.02 -4.98
N GLU A 132 42.34 -31.13 -5.42
CA GLU A 132 43.00 -32.43 -5.38
C GLU A 132 44.29 -32.33 -6.20
N ASN A 133 45.42 -32.53 -5.54
CA ASN A 133 46.75 -32.94 -6.04
C ASN A 133 47.87 -32.11 -5.40
N LEU A 134 48.35 -32.57 -4.25
CA LEU A 134 49.69 -32.28 -3.79
C LEU A 134 50.47 -33.61 -3.75
N PRO A 135 51.47 -33.83 -4.62
CA PRO A 135 52.31 -35.02 -4.51
C PRO A 135 53.16 -34.94 -3.25
N LEU A 136 53.04 -35.94 -2.38
CA LEU A 136 53.93 -36.16 -1.25
C LEU A 136 55.32 -36.53 -1.80
N HIS A 137 56.25 -35.58 -1.79
CA HIS A 137 57.66 -35.90 -1.96
C HIS A 137 58.18 -36.48 -0.64
N THR A 138 58.33 -37.81 -0.62
CA THR A 138 59.24 -38.50 0.28
C THR A 138 60.67 -38.20 -0.15
N HIS A 139 61.50 -37.67 0.74
CA HIS A 139 62.91 -38.04 0.94
C HIS A 139 63.46 -37.41 2.21
#